data_AF-A0A972KBN8-F1
#
_entry.id   AF-A0A972KBN8-F1
#
_cell.length_a   1.000
_cell.length_b   1.000
_cell.length_c   1.000
_cell.angle_alpha   90.00
_cell.angle_beta   90.00
_cell.angle_gamma   90.00
#
_symmetry.space_group_name_H-M   'P 1'
#
loop_
_entity.id
_entity.type
_entity.pdbx_description
1 polymer ?
#
loop_
_entity_poly.entity_id
_entity_poly.type
_entity_poly.pdbx_seq_one_letter_code
_entity_poly.pdbx_strand_id
1 'polypeptide(L)'
;MIELDDGLRIAIASLAGPHIGPMGDSMLAVADPTATLLNQNDAHPADLDAAMPFGRPDIHLLQYSGAIWYPMVYEIPADEEAELISAKRARQTKRAMGYIEMADARLVVPSAGPPCFLDPEIFHLNDFSSIEPDAPETIFFDASHFLRELNAAGHDEGRLLIPGSTIDIGTTHDGRVTHPLPQVEVDSIFAEKRAYLTRYQADTTAVRNSIVASWPTTESDLMTVLRDWFEPLLAIAHHTRRGVGGAVELATDDGAVRVIIDMKNATVRPPHPGEVAPFRFTTARPLLESSVARRIGDWCNELFLSCRFTAYRAGPYNEYVYTFFKSLSLERMTYAEAYYESQMTDDEIDWVTVDGWVVEARCPHQRAKLELVGSVCDDVLTCNLHGWQFDLETGACLNSEGAHLRVRGKVDHLDD
;
A
#
# COMPACT_ATOMS: atom_id res chain seq x y z
N MET A 1 -24.60 5.18 6.69
CA MET A 1 -25.42 5.43 5.48
C MET A 1 -26.22 6.69 5.71
N ILE A 2 -26.31 7.55 4.70
CA ILE A 2 -27.12 8.76 4.71
C ILE A 2 -27.96 8.74 3.44
N GLU A 3 -29.23 9.11 3.55
CA GLU A 3 -30.14 9.34 2.41
C GLU A 3 -30.51 10.82 2.40
N LEU A 4 -30.46 11.45 1.22
CA LEU A 4 -30.80 12.85 1.00
C LEU A 4 -32.18 12.96 0.32
N ASP A 5 -32.75 14.17 0.36
CA ASP A 5 -34.14 14.45 -0.04
C ASP A 5 -34.48 14.12 -1.51
N ASP A 6 -33.48 13.93 -2.37
CA ASP A 6 -33.62 13.60 -3.81
C ASP A 6 -33.45 12.10 -4.12
N GLY A 7 -33.31 11.26 -3.09
CA GLY A 7 -33.07 9.82 -3.25
C GLY A 7 -31.59 9.44 -3.43
N LEU A 8 -30.68 10.41 -3.31
CA LEU A 8 -29.25 10.14 -3.23
C LEU A 8 -28.91 9.45 -1.91
N ARG A 9 -28.27 8.29 -2.00
CA ARG A 9 -27.83 7.48 -0.87
C ARG A 9 -26.33 7.37 -0.88
N ILE A 10 -25.71 7.57 0.28
CA ILE A 10 -24.27 7.55 0.47
C ILE A 10 -23.91 6.59 1.60
N ALA A 11 -22.93 5.73 1.38
CA ALA A 11 -22.35 4.88 2.40
C ALA A 11 -20.82 4.96 2.36
N ILE A 12 -20.20 4.94 3.55
CA ILE A 12 -18.76 4.87 3.72
C ILE A 12 -18.46 3.59 4.50
N ALA A 13 -17.61 2.75 3.95
CA ALA A 13 -17.09 1.57 4.62
C ALA A 13 -15.62 1.82 4.96
N SER A 14 -15.33 2.01 6.26
CA SER A 14 -13.99 2.25 6.78
C SER A 14 -13.35 0.94 7.23
N LEU A 15 -12.07 0.76 6.89
CA LEU A 15 -11.22 -0.29 7.43
C LEU A 15 -10.56 0.20 8.72
N ALA A 16 -10.22 -0.73 9.61
CA ALA A 16 -9.54 -0.42 10.86
C ALA A 16 -8.43 -1.45 11.10
N GLY A 17 -7.28 -0.96 11.58
CA GLY A 17 -6.11 -1.79 11.84
C GLY A 17 -4.91 -0.93 12.25
N PRO A 18 -3.90 -1.52 12.89
CA PRO A 18 -2.76 -0.78 13.46
C PRO A 18 -1.91 -0.13 12.36
N HIS A 19 -1.88 -0.73 11.17
CA HIS A 19 -1.16 -0.28 10.00
C HIS A 19 -1.94 0.74 9.14
N ILE A 20 -3.23 0.99 9.41
CA ILE A 20 -4.05 2.00 8.70
C ILE A 20 -4.59 3.08 9.65
N GLY A 21 -4.50 2.86 10.97
CA GLY A 21 -4.94 3.80 12.00
C GLY A 21 -6.45 3.71 12.29
N PRO A 22 -6.95 4.52 13.25
CA PRO A 22 -8.31 4.42 13.77
C PRO A 22 -9.41 4.82 12.78
N MET A 23 -9.08 5.59 11.73
CA MET A 23 -10.02 5.94 10.65
C MET A 23 -9.74 5.22 9.33
N GLY A 24 -8.64 4.47 9.27
CA GLY A 24 -8.15 3.64 8.17
C GLY A 24 -8.37 4.10 6.73
N ASP A 25 -8.19 3.16 5.81
CA ASP A 25 -8.62 3.35 4.43
C ASP A 25 -10.15 3.25 4.38
N SER A 26 -10.78 3.91 3.42
CA SER A 26 -12.23 3.86 3.29
C SER A 26 -12.68 3.79 1.85
N MET A 27 -13.86 3.21 1.68
CA MET A 27 -14.55 3.08 0.41
C MET A 27 -15.83 3.91 0.46
N LEU A 28 -16.21 4.49 -0.67
CA LEU A 28 -17.39 5.32 -0.83
C LEU A 28 -18.34 4.66 -1.82
N ALA A 29 -19.56 4.36 -1.36
CA ALA A 29 -20.66 3.97 -2.24
C ALA A 29 -21.67 5.11 -2.35
N VAL A 30 -22.10 5.39 -3.58
CA VAL A 30 -23.10 6.41 -3.91
C VAL A 30 -24.14 5.79 -4.82
N ALA A 31 -25.41 5.96 -4.51
CA ALA A 31 -26.48 5.45 -5.36
C ALA A 31 -27.65 6.42 -5.43
N ASP A 32 -28.26 6.55 -6.60
CA ASP A 32 -29.53 7.24 -6.79
C ASP A 32 -30.48 6.31 -7.59
N PRO A 33 -31.68 6.76 -8.01
CA PRO A 33 -32.57 5.93 -8.81
C PRO A 33 -32.04 5.53 -10.20
N THR A 34 -30.91 6.10 -10.65
CA THR A 34 -30.37 5.97 -12.01
C THR A 34 -29.09 5.15 -12.09
N ALA A 35 -28.26 5.15 -11.04
CA ALA A 35 -26.98 4.45 -11.02
C ALA A 35 -26.47 4.16 -9.60
N THR A 36 -25.60 3.16 -9.48
CA THR A 36 -24.80 2.85 -8.28
C THR A 36 -23.31 2.92 -8.59
N LEU A 37 -22.55 3.64 -7.77
CA LEU A 37 -21.11 3.80 -7.86
C LEU A 37 -20.43 3.24 -6.61
N LEU A 38 -19.37 2.47 -6.81
CA LEU A 38 -18.43 2.08 -5.77
C LEU A 38 -17.07 2.71 -6.07
N ASN A 39 -16.62 3.64 -5.24
CA ASN A 39 -15.24 4.11 -5.22
C ASN A 39 -14.50 3.39 -4.09
N GLN A 40 -13.80 2.33 -4.44
CA GLN A 40 -12.94 1.57 -3.53
C GLN A 40 -11.65 2.34 -3.21
N ASN A 41 -11.20 3.21 -4.12
CA ASN A 41 -9.91 3.91 -4.01
C ASN A 41 -8.76 2.90 -3.80
N ASP A 42 -7.86 3.14 -2.86
CA ASP A 42 -6.73 2.28 -2.46
C ASP A 42 -7.04 1.35 -1.28
N ALA A 43 -8.30 1.24 -0.87
CA ALA A 43 -8.69 0.33 0.19
C ALA A 43 -8.59 -1.14 -0.24
N HIS A 44 -8.11 -1.99 0.67
CA HIS A 44 -7.88 -3.41 0.42
C HIS A 44 -8.66 -4.30 1.42
N PRO A 45 -10.01 -4.26 1.40
CA PRO A 45 -10.81 -5.03 2.34
C PRO A 45 -10.79 -6.53 2.05
N ALA A 46 -11.06 -7.35 3.06
CA ALA A 46 -11.16 -8.80 2.87
C ALA A 46 -12.40 -9.22 2.04
N ASP A 47 -13.44 -8.39 2.01
CA ASP A 47 -14.65 -8.51 1.18
C ASP A 47 -15.24 -7.11 0.89
N LEU A 48 -16.15 -7.02 -0.08
CA LEU A 48 -16.79 -5.76 -0.47
C LEU A 48 -18.21 -5.61 0.10
N ASP A 49 -18.70 -6.54 0.91
CA ASP A 49 -20.11 -6.58 1.35
C ASP A 49 -20.51 -5.30 2.08
N ALA A 50 -19.66 -4.85 3.02
CA ALA A 50 -19.88 -3.61 3.76
C ALA A 50 -19.85 -2.36 2.87
N ALA A 51 -19.15 -2.42 1.73
CA ALA A 51 -19.00 -1.33 0.76
C ALA A 51 -20.07 -1.36 -0.34
N MET A 52 -20.86 -2.43 -0.47
CA MET A 52 -21.91 -2.57 -1.50
C MET A 52 -23.34 -2.64 -0.91
N PRO A 53 -23.74 -1.74 0.02
CA PRO A 53 -25.06 -1.80 0.64
C PRO A 53 -26.21 -1.49 -0.34
N PHE A 54 -25.90 -1.03 -1.56
CA PHE A 54 -26.86 -0.70 -2.61
C PHE A 54 -26.94 -1.77 -3.71
N GLY A 55 -26.27 -2.91 -3.53
CA GLY A 55 -26.20 -4.00 -4.51
C GLY A 55 -25.03 -3.85 -5.50
N ARG A 56 -25.12 -4.59 -6.60
CA ARG A 56 -24.12 -4.62 -7.69
C ARG A 56 -23.88 -3.21 -8.25
N PRO A 57 -22.64 -2.68 -8.23
CA PRO A 57 -22.35 -1.36 -8.77
C PRO A 57 -22.48 -1.30 -10.30
N ASP A 58 -22.94 -0.16 -10.83
CA ASP A 58 -22.82 0.15 -12.26
C ASP A 58 -21.39 0.54 -12.63
N ILE A 59 -20.64 1.13 -11.69
CA ILE A 59 -19.25 1.53 -11.88
C ILE A 59 -18.42 1.26 -10.63
N HIS A 60 -17.23 0.73 -10.82
CA HIS A 60 -16.25 0.46 -9.76
C HIS A 60 -14.93 1.16 -10.06
N LEU A 61 -14.51 2.04 -9.16
CA LEU A 61 -13.23 2.74 -9.19
C LEU A 61 -12.30 2.09 -8.17
N LEU A 62 -11.16 1.57 -8.61
CA LEU A 62 -10.22 0.83 -7.77
C LEU A 62 -8.76 1.13 -8.09
N GLN A 63 -7.90 0.96 -7.09
CA GLN A 63 -6.45 0.97 -7.29
C GLN A 63 -6.02 -0.20 -8.18
N TYR A 64 -5.21 0.13 -9.19
CA TYR A 64 -4.61 -0.83 -10.09
C TYR A 64 -3.08 -0.85 -10.05
N SER A 65 -2.46 0.26 -9.64
CA SER A 65 -1.00 0.46 -9.64
C SER A 65 -0.44 0.52 -8.21
N GLY A 66 0.88 0.51 -8.07
CA GLY A 66 1.53 0.66 -6.79
C GLY A 66 1.35 2.04 -6.16
N ALA A 67 0.96 2.08 -4.89
CA ALA A 67 1.04 3.25 -4.01
C ALA A 67 1.91 2.92 -2.78
N ILE A 68 3.11 2.36 -3.02
CA ILE A 68 4.06 1.97 -1.98
C ILE A 68 5.49 2.19 -2.50
N TRP A 69 6.48 2.26 -1.61
CA TRP A 69 7.89 2.47 -1.96
C TRP A 69 8.68 1.17 -2.24
N TYR A 70 8.20 0.00 -1.82
CA TYR A 70 8.93 -1.26 -2.00
C TYR A 70 8.71 -1.86 -3.40
N PRO A 71 9.76 -2.31 -4.12
CA PRO A 71 11.18 -2.37 -3.71
C PRO A 71 12.02 -1.12 -4.05
N MET A 72 11.44 -0.14 -4.76
CA MET A 72 12.12 0.99 -5.41
C MET A 72 13.11 1.82 -4.56
N VAL A 73 12.99 1.78 -3.24
CA VAL A 73 13.84 2.54 -2.30
C VAL A 73 14.83 1.67 -1.55
N TYR A 74 14.84 0.36 -1.78
CA TYR A 74 15.65 -0.56 -1.00
C TYR A 74 17.03 -0.80 -1.61
N GLU A 75 18.03 -0.95 -0.75
CA GLU A 75 19.36 -1.43 -1.11
C GLU A 75 19.31 -2.92 -1.49
N ILE A 76 19.05 -3.20 -2.77
CA ILE A 76 18.90 -4.55 -3.33
C ILE A 76 19.73 -4.63 -4.64
N PRO A 77 20.37 -5.78 -4.95
CA PRO A 77 20.98 -6.01 -6.26
C PRO A 77 19.97 -5.79 -7.41
N ALA A 78 20.43 -5.20 -8.52
CA ALA A 78 19.52 -4.76 -9.60
C ALA A 78 18.72 -5.90 -10.26
N ASP A 79 19.30 -7.10 -10.35
CA ASP A 79 18.63 -8.31 -10.85
C ASP A 79 17.53 -8.78 -9.90
N GLU A 80 17.82 -8.85 -8.60
CA GLU A 80 16.83 -9.16 -7.57
C GLU A 80 15.72 -8.09 -7.51
N GLU A 81 16.08 -6.80 -7.63
CA GLU A 81 15.10 -5.71 -7.67
C GLU A 81 14.15 -5.87 -8.86
N ALA A 82 14.65 -6.18 -10.05
CA ALA A 82 13.83 -6.39 -11.24
C ALA A 82 12.82 -7.56 -11.05
N GLU A 83 13.26 -8.68 -10.47
CA GLU A 83 12.38 -9.81 -10.15
C GLU A 83 11.29 -9.42 -9.14
N LEU A 84 11.67 -8.67 -8.09
CA LEU A 84 10.73 -8.17 -7.08
C LEU A 84 9.71 -7.20 -7.66
N ILE A 85 10.13 -6.31 -8.57
CA ILE A 85 9.26 -5.38 -9.30
C ILE A 85 8.25 -6.17 -10.14
N SER A 86 8.72 -7.10 -10.97
CA SER A 86 7.86 -7.93 -11.82
C SER A 86 6.83 -8.71 -10.99
N ALA A 87 7.28 -9.36 -9.92
CA ALA A 87 6.39 -10.08 -9.00
C ALA A 87 5.40 -9.14 -8.29
N LYS A 88 5.80 -7.90 -7.96
CA LYS A 88 4.91 -6.91 -7.34
C LYS A 88 3.85 -6.41 -8.32
N ARG A 89 4.21 -6.14 -9.57
CA ARG A 89 3.27 -5.79 -10.65
C ARG A 89 2.23 -6.89 -10.85
N ALA A 90 2.67 -8.14 -10.98
CA ALA A 90 1.77 -9.28 -11.13
C ALA A 90 0.78 -9.42 -9.95
N ARG A 91 1.25 -9.27 -8.71
CA ARG A 91 0.38 -9.30 -7.51
C ARG A 91 -0.60 -8.13 -7.46
N GLN A 92 -0.20 -6.94 -7.89
CA GLN A 92 -1.07 -5.76 -7.95
C GLN A 92 -2.19 -5.96 -8.98
N THR A 93 -1.84 -6.42 -10.19
CA THR A 93 -2.81 -6.75 -11.23
C THR A 93 -3.77 -7.83 -10.75
N LYS A 94 -3.27 -8.95 -10.20
CA LYS A 94 -4.11 -10.03 -9.68
C LYS A 94 -5.07 -9.55 -8.59
N ARG A 95 -4.59 -8.69 -7.67
CA ARG A 95 -5.44 -8.10 -6.62
C ARG A 95 -6.54 -7.23 -7.22
N ALA A 96 -6.23 -6.38 -8.19
CA ALA A 96 -7.22 -5.55 -8.85
C ALA A 96 -8.27 -6.41 -9.60
N MET A 97 -7.86 -7.46 -10.33
CA MET A 97 -8.78 -8.40 -10.99
C MET A 97 -9.70 -9.09 -9.98
N GLY A 98 -9.18 -9.56 -8.85
CA GLY A 98 -10.01 -10.19 -7.81
C GLY A 98 -11.09 -9.24 -7.25
N TYR A 99 -10.80 -7.94 -7.12
CA TYR A 99 -11.82 -6.96 -6.72
C TYR A 99 -12.83 -6.66 -7.83
N ILE A 100 -12.40 -6.65 -9.09
CA ILE A 100 -13.31 -6.51 -10.24
C ILE A 100 -14.30 -7.67 -10.28
N GLU A 101 -13.82 -8.90 -10.15
CA GLU A 101 -14.65 -10.11 -10.08
C GLU A 101 -15.59 -10.08 -8.87
N MET A 102 -15.10 -9.65 -7.70
CA MET A 102 -15.91 -9.57 -6.48
C MET A 102 -17.00 -8.50 -6.56
N ALA A 103 -16.70 -7.34 -7.14
CA ALA A 103 -17.69 -6.27 -7.31
C ALA A 103 -18.70 -6.59 -8.41
N ASP A 104 -18.28 -7.35 -9.43
CA ASP A 104 -19.05 -7.63 -10.65
C ASP A 104 -19.68 -6.34 -11.19
N ALA A 105 -18.89 -5.27 -11.29
CA ALA A 105 -19.41 -3.99 -11.75
C ALA A 105 -19.62 -4.00 -13.28
N ARG A 106 -20.61 -3.23 -13.76
CA ARG A 106 -20.83 -3.10 -15.21
C ARG A 106 -19.71 -2.32 -15.92
N LEU A 107 -19.04 -1.41 -15.20
CA LEU A 107 -17.95 -0.59 -15.69
C LEU A 107 -16.82 -0.58 -14.65
N VAL A 108 -15.58 -0.65 -15.12
CA VAL A 108 -14.39 -0.59 -14.28
C VAL A 108 -13.56 0.62 -14.66
N VAL A 109 -13.17 1.42 -13.68
CA VAL A 109 -12.25 2.55 -13.89
C VAL A 109 -11.00 2.34 -13.04
N PRO A 110 -9.83 2.11 -13.66
CA PRO A 110 -8.57 2.21 -12.94
C PRO A 110 -8.40 3.61 -12.34
N SER A 111 -8.27 3.67 -11.01
CA SER A 111 -8.13 4.88 -10.22
C SER A 111 -6.96 4.73 -9.23
N ALA A 112 -6.72 5.73 -8.39
CA ALA A 112 -5.78 5.67 -7.26
C ALA A 112 -4.35 5.24 -7.63
N GLY A 113 -3.84 5.72 -8.78
CA GLY A 113 -2.46 5.54 -9.22
C GLY A 113 -2.25 5.73 -10.74
N PRO A 114 -0.99 5.60 -11.21
CA PRO A 114 0.22 5.67 -10.40
C PRO A 114 0.46 7.10 -9.89
N PRO A 115 1.32 7.28 -8.87
CA PRO A 115 1.90 8.58 -8.59
C PRO A 115 2.69 9.13 -9.80
N CYS A 116 2.76 10.45 -9.90
CA CYS A 116 3.53 11.14 -10.93
C CYS A 116 4.75 11.81 -10.29
N PHE A 117 5.95 11.34 -10.62
CA PHE A 117 7.20 11.85 -10.04
C PHE A 117 7.80 12.94 -10.92
N LEU A 118 7.60 14.21 -10.56
CA LEU A 118 8.07 15.35 -11.36
C LEU A 118 9.39 15.94 -10.86
N ASP A 119 9.90 15.50 -9.72
CA ASP A 119 11.18 15.99 -9.23
C ASP A 119 12.34 15.26 -9.92
N PRO A 120 13.37 15.99 -10.43
CA PRO A 120 14.51 15.38 -11.10
C PRO A 120 15.18 14.23 -10.34
N GLU A 121 15.25 14.30 -9.00
CA GLU A 121 15.93 13.28 -8.18
C GLU A 121 15.22 11.92 -8.21
N ILE A 122 13.89 11.92 -8.37
CA ILE A 122 13.05 10.71 -8.34
C ILE A 122 12.25 10.52 -9.64
N PHE A 123 12.57 11.28 -10.70
CA PHE A 123 11.89 11.19 -11.99
C PHE A 123 12.03 9.80 -12.65
N HIS A 124 13.11 9.10 -12.32
CA HIS A 124 13.38 7.74 -12.77
C HIS A 124 12.38 6.70 -12.22
N LEU A 125 11.59 7.03 -11.18
CA LEU A 125 10.55 6.14 -10.64
C LEU A 125 9.32 6.06 -11.53
N ASN A 126 9.10 6.99 -12.45
CA ASN A 126 8.01 6.86 -13.43
C ASN A 126 8.28 5.66 -14.34
N ASP A 127 7.24 4.85 -14.59
CA ASP A 127 7.38 3.68 -15.46
C ASP A 127 7.46 4.09 -16.94
N PHE A 128 8.62 3.89 -17.55
CA PHE A 128 8.85 4.12 -18.99
C PHE A 128 8.99 2.83 -19.79
N SER A 129 9.00 1.66 -19.13
CA SER A 129 9.23 0.35 -19.76
C SER A 129 8.26 0.04 -20.91
N SER A 130 7.06 0.61 -20.88
CA SER A 130 6.05 0.44 -21.93
C SER A 130 6.33 1.21 -23.23
N ILE A 131 7.23 2.19 -23.20
CA ILE A 131 7.55 3.06 -24.35
C ILE A 131 9.04 3.07 -24.72
N GLU A 132 9.90 2.56 -23.83
CA GLU A 132 11.35 2.56 -23.99
C GLU A 132 11.90 1.15 -23.70
N PRO A 133 12.44 0.44 -24.71
CA PRO A 133 12.86 -0.96 -24.56
C PRO A 133 13.91 -1.22 -23.47
N ASP A 134 14.79 -0.24 -23.23
CA ASP A 134 15.89 -0.37 -22.27
C ASP A 134 15.58 0.29 -20.90
N ALA A 135 14.37 0.84 -20.72
CA ALA A 135 13.99 1.45 -19.46
C ALA A 135 13.64 0.36 -18.42
N PRO A 136 14.15 0.45 -17.19
CA PRO A 136 13.78 -0.49 -16.14
C PRO A 136 12.28 -0.38 -15.83
N GLU A 137 11.65 -1.52 -15.54
CA GLU A 137 10.30 -1.53 -15.00
C GLU A 137 10.28 -0.86 -13.62
N THR A 138 9.15 -0.24 -13.28
CA THR A 138 8.85 0.15 -11.89
C THR A 138 7.50 -0.43 -11.48
N ILE A 139 7.17 -0.38 -10.19
CA ILE A 139 5.85 -0.81 -9.71
C ILE A 139 4.71 0.18 -10.03
N PHE A 140 5.05 1.31 -10.66
CA PHE A 140 4.17 2.46 -10.89
C PHE A 140 3.65 2.51 -12.33
N PHE A 141 3.17 1.37 -12.83
CA PHE A 141 2.61 1.28 -14.19
C PHE A 141 1.31 2.07 -14.32
N ASP A 142 1.04 2.58 -15.53
CA ASP A 142 -0.10 3.45 -15.81
C ASP A 142 -1.38 2.71 -16.22
N ALA A 143 -2.48 3.45 -16.28
CA ALA A 143 -3.81 2.92 -16.57
C ALA A 143 -3.89 2.26 -17.95
N SER A 144 -3.14 2.74 -18.94
CA SER A 144 -3.10 2.11 -20.27
C SER A 144 -2.50 0.71 -20.20
N HIS A 145 -1.47 0.50 -19.36
CA HIS A 145 -0.89 -0.82 -19.14
C HIS A 145 -1.91 -1.75 -18.48
N PHE A 146 -2.53 -1.31 -17.39
CA PHE A 146 -3.55 -2.11 -16.70
C PHE A 146 -4.74 -2.46 -17.59
N LEU A 147 -5.25 -1.50 -18.38
CA LEU A 147 -6.36 -1.75 -19.29
C LEU A 147 -5.98 -2.77 -20.38
N ARG A 148 -4.72 -2.84 -20.84
CA ARG A 148 -4.28 -3.90 -21.76
C ARG A 148 -4.32 -5.26 -21.09
N GLU A 149 -3.85 -5.37 -19.85
CA GLU A 149 -3.92 -6.61 -19.07
C GLU A 149 -5.37 -7.05 -18.81
N LEU A 150 -6.25 -6.11 -18.49
CA LEU A 150 -7.69 -6.34 -18.31
C LEU A 150 -8.34 -6.89 -19.59
N ASN A 151 -8.10 -6.24 -20.73
CA ASN A 151 -8.59 -6.73 -22.02
C ASN A 151 -8.02 -8.11 -22.40
N ALA A 152 -6.74 -8.35 -22.12
CA ALA A 152 -6.10 -9.64 -22.37
C ALA A 152 -6.69 -10.78 -21.51
N ALA A 153 -7.19 -10.45 -20.32
CA ALA A 153 -7.93 -11.36 -19.44
C ALA A 153 -9.41 -11.55 -19.83
N GLY A 154 -9.89 -10.88 -20.90
CA GLY A 154 -11.25 -11.03 -21.39
C GLY A 154 -12.26 -10.04 -20.81
N HIS A 155 -11.81 -9.01 -20.12
CA HIS A 155 -12.64 -7.95 -19.54
C HIS A 155 -12.62 -6.69 -20.44
N ASP A 156 -13.77 -6.32 -21.01
CA ASP A 156 -13.96 -5.18 -21.92
C ASP A 156 -14.69 -3.99 -21.29
N GLU A 157 -15.05 -4.10 -20.00
CA GLU A 157 -15.75 -3.10 -19.20
C GLU A 157 -14.85 -1.96 -18.70
N GLY A 158 -13.53 -2.05 -18.93
CA GLY A 158 -12.55 -1.04 -18.54
C GLY A 158 -12.76 0.30 -19.24
N ARG A 159 -12.68 1.41 -18.49
CA ARG A 159 -12.78 2.78 -19.01
C ARG A 159 -11.63 3.64 -18.50
N LEU A 160 -10.87 4.21 -19.42
CA LEU A 160 -9.81 5.16 -19.11
C LEU A 160 -10.43 6.51 -18.73
N LEU A 161 -10.10 7.04 -17.55
CA LEU A 161 -10.35 8.44 -17.20
C LEU A 161 -9.03 9.18 -17.04
N ILE A 162 -8.94 10.38 -17.62
CA ILE A 162 -7.87 11.36 -17.36
C ILE A 162 -8.46 12.58 -16.62
N PRO A 163 -7.65 13.42 -15.95
CA PRO A 163 -8.15 14.62 -15.28
C PRO A 163 -9.06 15.46 -16.18
N GLY A 164 -10.28 15.73 -15.72
CA GLY A 164 -11.31 16.46 -16.47
C GLY A 164 -12.21 15.59 -17.36
N SER A 165 -12.02 14.26 -17.40
CA SER A 165 -12.94 13.36 -18.11
C SER A 165 -14.27 13.23 -17.37
N THR A 166 -15.34 13.00 -18.12
CA THR A 166 -16.66 12.63 -17.59
C THR A 166 -17.10 11.28 -18.16
N ILE A 167 -17.94 10.55 -17.42
CA ILE A 167 -18.48 9.26 -17.84
C ILE A 167 -19.98 9.17 -17.57
N ASP A 168 -20.73 8.68 -18.56
CA ASP A 168 -22.18 8.48 -18.48
C ASP A 168 -22.49 7.08 -17.89
N ILE A 169 -22.88 7.00 -16.61
CA ILE A 169 -23.05 5.72 -15.87
C ILE A 169 -24.49 5.17 -15.94
N GLY A 170 -25.46 5.91 -16.47
CA GLY A 170 -26.87 5.46 -16.47
C GLY A 170 -27.08 4.09 -17.11
N THR A 171 -28.04 3.31 -16.61
CA THR A 171 -28.31 1.91 -17.00
C THR A 171 -28.62 1.67 -18.49
N THR A 172 -28.93 2.72 -19.25
CA THR A 172 -29.14 2.67 -20.72
C THR A 172 -27.91 3.08 -21.54
N HIS A 173 -26.80 3.43 -20.90
CA HIS A 173 -25.59 3.95 -21.54
C HIS A 173 -24.47 2.92 -21.47
N ASP A 174 -23.67 2.86 -22.53
CA ASP A 174 -22.51 1.98 -22.70
C ASP A 174 -21.27 2.38 -21.87
N GLY A 175 -21.42 3.33 -20.93
CA GLY A 175 -20.31 3.88 -20.18
C GLY A 175 -19.44 4.81 -21.03
N ARG A 176 -20.06 5.60 -21.92
CA ARG A 176 -19.36 6.55 -22.78
C ARG A 176 -18.55 7.55 -21.96
N VAL A 177 -17.27 7.63 -22.26
CA VAL A 177 -16.34 8.62 -21.69
C VAL A 177 -16.24 9.82 -22.61
N THR A 178 -16.28 11.03 -22.04
CA THR A 178 -15.95 12.27 -22.74
C THR A 178 -14.68 12.85 -22.12
N HIS A 179 -13.62 12.95 -22.91
CA HIS A 179 -12.35 13.55 -22.49
C HIS A 179 -12.35 15.07 -22.71
N PRO A 180 -11.59 15.84 -21.90
CA PRO A 180 -11.42 17.27 -22.12
C PRO A 180 -10.48 17.60 -23.27
N LEU A 181 -9.82 16.58 -23.84
CA LEU A 181 -8.87 16.66 -24.94
C LEU A 181 -9.34 15.76 -26.11
N PRO A 182 -8.97 16.06 -27.36
CA PRO A 182 -9.13 15.15 -28.48
C PRO A 182 -8.47 13.78 -28.23
N GLN A 183 -9.04 12.69 -28.75
CA GLN A 183 -8.54 11.33 -28.49
C GLN A 183 -7.04 11.16 -28.81
N VAL A 184 -6.57 11.75 -29.91
CA VAL A 184 -5.14 11.70 -30.29
C VAL A 184 -4.22 12.30 -29.23
N GLU A 185 -4.68 13.34 -28.53
CA GLU A 185 -3.91 13.95 -27.44
C GLU A 185 -3.95 13.09 -26.19
N VAL A 186 -5.10 12.46 -25.88
CA VAL A 186 -5.22 11.47 -24.80
C VAL A 186 -4.27 10.30 -25.02
N ASP A 187 -4.25 9.72 -26.21
CA ASP A 187 -3.39 8.59 -26.56
C ASP A 187 -1.90 8.97 -26.43
N SER A 188 -1.55 10.21 -26.81
CA SER A 188 -0.18 10.73 -26.71
C SER A 188 0.36 10.82 -25.27
N ILE A 189 -0.51 10.95 -24.25
CA ILE A 189 -0.10 10.95 -22.84
C ILE A 189 0.64 9.66 -22.50
N PHE A 190 0.20 8.53 -23.06
CA PHE A 190 0.74 7.21 -22.76
C PHE A 190 1.76 6.76 -23.81
N ALA A 191 1.52 7.04 -25.09
CA ALA A 191 2.43 6.67 -26.18
C ALA A 191 3.72 7.51 -26.19
N GLU A 192 3.65 8.78 -25.78
CA GLU A 192 4.79 9.71 -25.71
C GLU A 192 5.05 10.16 -24.26
N LYS A 193 4.85 9.25 -23.30
CA LYS A 193 4.84 9.53 -21.85
C LYS A 193 6.04 10.33 -21.36
N ARG A 194 7.27 10.03 -21.82
CA ARG A 194 8.46 10.80 -21.43
C ARG A 194 8.36 12.27 -21.86
N ALA A 195 7.89 12.54 -23.08
CA ALA A 195 7.71 13.90 -23.56
C ALA A 195 6.60 14.61 -22.77
N TYR A 196 5.49 13.92 -22.49
CA TYR A 196 4.40 14.43 -21.64
C TYR A 196 4.90 14.81 -20.24
N LEU A 197 5.58 13.91 -19.54
CA LEU A 197 6.10 14.15 -18.20
C LEU A 197 7.19 15.21 -18.16
N THR A 198 8.03 15.33 -19.19
CA THR A 198 9.04 16.40 -19.29
C THR A 198 8.38 17.77 -19.42
N ARG A 199 7.31 17.90 -20.22
CA ARG A 199 6.53 19.13 -20.29
C ARG A 199 5.87 19.45 -18.95
N TYR A 200 5.27 18.45 -18.32
CA TYR A 200 4.63 18.63 -17.01
C TYR A 200 5.65 19.03 -15.91
N GLN A 201 6.85 18.45 -15.94
CA GLN A 201 7.95 18.86 -15.07
C GLN A 201 8.35 20.32 -15.32
N ALA A 202 8.42 20.77 -16.58
CA ALA A 202 8.71 22.16 -16.91
C ALA A 202 7.63 23.11 -16.37
N ASP A 203 6.35 22.80 -16.60
CA ASP A 203 5.21 23.62 -16.16
C ASP A 203 5.12 23.77 -14.64
N THR A 204 5.61 22.78 -13.89
CA THR A 204 5.59 22.76 -12.42
C THR A 204 6.88 23.27 -11.78
N THR A 205 7.88 23.72 -12.55
CA THR A 205 9.20 24.09 -12.04
C THR A 205 9.17 25.18 -10.97
N ALA A 206 8.38 26.23 -11.17
CA ALA A 206 8.28 27.31 -10.20
C ALA A 206 7.70 26.83 -8.85
N VAL A 207 6.64 26.01 -8.90
CA VAL A 207 6.01 25.43 -7.71
C VAL A 207 6.98 24.49 -6.98
N ARG A 208 7.65 23.60 -7.71
CA ARG A 208 8.64 22.67 -7.16
C ARG A 208 9.80 23.40 -6.48
N ASN A 209 10.38 24.40 -7.15
CA ASN A 209 11.47 25.20 -6.57
C ASN A 209 11.02 25.93 -5.30
N SER A 210 9.78 26.41 -5.26
CA SER A 210 9.21 27.01 -4.05
C SER A 210 9.05 26.01 -2.90
N ILE A 211 8.65 24.77 -3.20
CA ILE A 211 8.55 23.69 -2.19
C ILE A 211 9.93 23.36 -1.63
N VAL A 212 10.93 23.15 -2.49
CA VAL A 212 12.30 22.84 -2.06
C VAL A 212 12.91 24.01 -1.27
N ALA A 213 12.69 25.24 -1.70
CA ALA A 213 13.14 26.43 -0.97
C ALA A 213 12.44 26.60 0.40
N SER A 214 11.27 25.97 0.60
CA SER A 214 10.57 25.98 1.89
C SER A 214 11.07 24.93 2.88
N TRP A 215 11.97 24.03 2.46
CA TRP A 215 12.51 23.00 3.34
C TRP A 215 13.30 23.62 4.50
N PRO A 216 13.24 23.01 5.70
CA PRO A 216 13.98 23.51 6.86
C PRO A 216 15.48 23.63 6.59
N THR A 217 16.04 24.80 6.88
CA THR A 217 17.48 25.06 6.85
C THR A 217 18.11 25.10 8.24
N THR A 218 17.27 25.17 9.28
CA THR A 218 17.74 25.12 10.67
C THR A 218 18.02 23.69 11.07
N GLU A 219 19.23 23.46 11.54
CA GLU A 219 19.69 22.19 12.07
C GLU A 219 19.39 22.10 13.58
N SER A 220 18.57 21.13 13.98
CA SER A 220 18.29 20.85 15.39
C SER A 220 19.16 19.72 15.93
N ASP A 221 19.21 19.56 17.26
CA ASP A 221 19.76 18.34 17.89
C ASP A 221 18.76 17.20 17.72
N LEU A 222 18.70 16.64 16.51
CA LEU A 222 17.78 15.56 16.15
C LEU A 222 17.90 14.35 17.08
N MET A 223 19.10 14.02 17.59
CA MET A 223 19.27 12.92 18.54
C MET A 223 18.49 13.17 19.82
N THR A 224 18.67 14.35 20.44
CA THR A 224 17.94 14.70 21.67
C THR A 224 16.44 14.81 21.41
N VAL A 225 16.03 15.46 20.32
CA VAL A 225 14.59 15.65 20.02
C VAL A 225 13.89 14.31 19.75
N LEU A 226 14.52 13.40 18.99
CA LEU A 226 13.98 12.08 18.72
C LEU A 226 13.95 11.22 19.98
N ARG A 227 14.98 11.29 20.83
CA ARG A 227 15.00 10.59 22.11
C ARG A 227 13.85 11.01 23.01
N ASP A 228 13.70 12.31 23.23
CA ASP A 228 12.65 12.86 24.09
C ASP A 228 11.24 12.57 23.54
N TRP A 229 11.12 12.36 22.23
CA TRP A 229 9.86 11.99 21.57
C TRP A 229 9.58 10.50 21.62
N PHE A 230 10.52 9.66 21.21
CA PHE A 230 10.28 8.25 20.93
C PHE A 230 10.41 7.39 22.18
N GLU A 231 11.27 7.72 23.15
CA GLU A 231 11.41 6.89 24.37
C GLU A 231 10.11 6.74 25.17
N PRO A 232 9.29 7.79 25.37
CA PRO A 232 7.96 7.64 25.99
C PRO A 232 7.02 6.71 25.21
N LEU A 233 7.12 6.69 23.87
CA LEU A 233 6.32 5.79 23.03
C LEU A 233 6.85 4.36 23.10
N LEU A 234 8.17 4.18 23.05
CA LEU A 234 8.82 2.88 23.21
C LEU A 234 8.48 2.25 24.57
N ALA A 235 8.36 3.06 25.63
CA ALA A 235 8.01 2.57 26.97
C ALA A 235 6.66 1.83 27.00
N ILE A 236 5.69 2.25 26.19
CA ILE A 236 4.36 1.63 26.10
C ILE A 236 4.20 0.64 24.93
N ALA A 237 5.11 0.67 23.95
CA ALA A 237 5.05 -0.13 22.72
C ALA A 237 5.53 -1.59 22.93
N HIS A 238 4.91 -2.35 23.82
CA HIS A 238 5.36 -3.70 24.19
C HIS A 238 5.30 -4.70 23.03
N HIS A 239 4.14 -4.83 22.38
CA HIS A 239 3.92 -5.72 21.25
C HIS A 239 4.71 -5.26 20.04
N THR A 240 4.66 -3.96 19.74
CA THR A 240 5.37 -3.38 18.60
C THR A 240 6.89 -3.60 18.71
N ARG A 241 7.51 -3.30 19.86
CA ARG A 241 8.96 -3.54 20.05
C ARG A 241 9.33 -5.01 19.96
N ARG A 242 8.52 -5.90 20.54
CA ARG A 242 8.74 -7.34 20.46
C ARG A 242 8.65 -7.84 19.01
N GLY A 243 7.68 -7.36 18.25
CA GLY A 243 7.49 -7.73 16.84
C GLY A 243 8.55 -7.17 15.91
N VAL A 244 9.13 -5.99 16.20
CA VAL A 244 10.31 -5.50 15.46
C VAL A 244 11.52 -6.41 15.71
N GLY A 245 11.72 -6.88 16.95
CA GLY A 245 12.73 -7.89 17.27
C GLY A 245 14.20 -7.45 17.16
N GLY A 246 14.47 -6.20 16.76
CA GLY A 246 15.82 -5.68 16.53
C GLY A 246 15.91 -4.16 16.58
N ALA A 247 17.13 -3.64 16.41
CA ALA A 247 17.36 -2.20 16.33
C ALA A 247 16.93 -1.65 14.97
N VAL A 248 16.44 -0.40 14.96
CA VAL A 248 16.19 0.35 13.73
C VAL A 248 17.14 1.55 13.69
N GLU A 249 17.92 1.66 12.61
CA GLU A 249 18.76 2.82 12.37
C GLU A 249 18.01 3.85 11.51
N LEU A 250 18.02 5.10 11.95
CA LEU A 250 17.63 6.26 11.18
C LEU A 250 18.86 7.14 10.96
N ALA A 251 19.16 7.46 9.70
CA ALA A 251 20.30 8.25 9.31
C ALA A 251 19.92 9.38 8.36
N THR A 252 20.73 10.43 8.34
CA THR A 252 20.70 11.44 7.28
C THR A 252 21.72 11.09 6.19
N ASP A 253 21.38 11.40 4.94
CA ASP A 253 22.22 11.14 3.77
C ASP A 253 23.56 11.89 3.78
N ASP A 254 23.61 13.06 4.41
CA ASP A 254 24.83 13.82 4.70
C ASP A 254 25.74 13.17 5.77
N GLY A 255 25.27 12.11 6.43
CA GLY A 255 25.98 11.40 7.50
C GLY A 255 26.09 12.17 8.82
N ALA A 256 25.47 13.34 8.94
CA ALA A 256 25.53 14.19 10.14
C ALA A 256 24.76 13.58 11.32
N VAL A 257 23.70 12.82 11.05
CA VAL A 257 22.86 12.20 12.07
C VAL A 257 22.78 10.70 11.82
N ARG A 258 23.08 9.92 12.86
CA ARG A 258 22.82 8.47 12.93
C ARG A 258 22.25 8.14 14.29
N VAL A 259 21.05 7.58 14.29
CA VAL A 259 20.24 7.29 15.48
C VAL A 259 19.86 5.83 15.48
N ILE A 260 20.09 5.14 16.60
CA ILE A 260 19.59 3.81 16.86
C ILE A 260 18.36 3.89 17.76
N ILE A 261 17.25 3.38 17.25
CA ILE A 261 16.03 3.10 18.00
C ILE A 261 16.17 1.66 18.51
N ASP A 262 16.56 1.53 19.77
CA ASP A 262 16.79 0.25 20.43
C ASP A 262 15.47 -0.31 20.97
N MET A 263 14.80 -1.12 20.15
CA MET A 263 13.49 -1.69 20.49
C MET A 263 13.56 -2.58 21.73
N LYS A 264 14.70 -3.26 21.97
CA LYS A 264 14.87 -4.13 23.14
C LYS A 264 14.89 -3.31 24.43
N ASN A 265 15.68 -2.24 24.45
CA ASN A 265 15.89 -1.44 25.66
C ASN A 265 14.92 -0.26 25.80
N ALA A 266 14.07 -0.01 24.80
CA ALA A 266 13.18 1.16 24.73
C ALA A 266 13.94 2.50 24.80
N THR A 267 15.11 2.58 24.15
CA THR A 267 15.96 3.77 24.18
C THR A 267 16.29 4.27 22.78
N VAL A 268 16.57 5.57 22.67
CA VAL A 268 17.12 6.18 21.46
C VAL A 268 18.53 6.67 21.75
N ARG A 269 19.49 6.20 20.95
CA ARG A 269 20.92 6.37 21.26
C ARG A 269 21.78 6.49 20.00
N PRO A 270 23.01 6.99 20.09
CA PRO A 270 23.98 6.84 19.01
C PRO A 270 24.29 5.35 18.75
N PRO A 271 24.75 5.01 17.53
CA PRO A 271 25.24 3.68 17.22
C PRO A 271 26.49 3.35 18.03
N HIS A 272 26.60 2.11 18.50
CA HIS A 272 27.86 1.61 19.03
C HIS A 272 28.89 1.41 17.89
N PRO A 273 30.19 1.44 18.19
CA PRO A 273 31.22 1.15 17.19
C PRO A 273 30.99 -0.21 16.52
N GLY A 274 30.83 -0.21 15.20
CA GLY A 274 30.61 -1.43 14.40
C GLY A 274 29.20 -2.02 14.50
N GLU A 275 28.25 -1.34 15.16
CA GLU A 275 26.85 -1.79 15.19
C GLU A 275 26.23 -1.73 13.80
N VAL A 276 25.61 -2.84 13.40
CA VAL A 276 24.84 -2.96 12.16
C VAL A 276 23.40 -3.26 12.54
N ALA A 277 22.51 -2.30 12.30
CA ALA A 277 21.09 -2.49 12.56
C ALA A 277 20.45 -3.37 11.46
N PRO A 278 19.58 -4.32 11.82
CA PRO A 278 18.86 -5.15 10.85
C PRO A 278 17.88 -4.33 10.00
N PHE A 279 17.46 -3.14 10.44
CA PHE A 279 16.63 -2.23 9.67
C PHE A 279 17.32 -0.86 9.61
N ARG A 280 17.46 -0.28 8.41
CA ARG A 280 18.08 1.04 8.23
C ARG A 280 17.25 1.89 7.29
N PHE A 281 17.12 3.17 7.62
CA PHE A 281 16.42 4.19 6.84
C PHE A 281 17.31 5.42 6.74
N THR A 282 17.58 5.87 5.52
CA THR A 282 18.40 7.05 5.24
C THR A 282 17.59 8.07 4.45
N THR A 283 17.50 9.32 4.90
CA THR A 283 16.71 10.37 4.23
C THR A 283 17.47 11.69 4.23
N ALA A 284 17.09 12.61 3.34
CA ALA A 284 17.59 13.98 3.37
C ALA A 284 17.28 14.65 4.71
N ARG A 285 18.29 15.28 5.33
CA ARG A 285 18.14 15.94 6.63
C ARG A 285 16.97 16.94 6.69
N PRO A 286 16.74 17.81 5.69
CA PRO A 286 15.61 18.75 5.75
C PRO A 286 14.24 18.07 5.84
N LEU A 287 14.07 16.89 5.24
CA LEU A 287 12.82 16.12 5.34
C LEU A 287 12.62 15.57 6.74
N LEU A 288 13.68 15.04 7.36
CA LEU A 288 13.66 14.57 8.74
C LEU A 288 13.39 15.71 9.73
N GLU A 289 14.09 16.85 9.58
CA GLU A 289 13.85 18.06 10.38
C GLU A 289 12.40 18.54 10.25
N SER A 290 11.82 18.51 9.03
CA SER A 290 10.43 18.88 8.79
C SER A 290 9.45 17.97 9.53
N SER A 291 9.63 16.65 9.41
CA SER A 291 8.78 15.66 10.09
C SER A 291 8.85 15.79 11.61
N VAL A 292 10.04 16.06 12.16
CA VAL A 292 10.26 16.26 13.60
C VAL A 292 9.67 17.60 14.09
N ALA A 293 9.95 18.70 13.40
CA ALA A 293 9.48 20.03 13.77
C ALA A 293 7.94 20.11 13.75
N ARG A 294 7.29 19.45 12.79
CA ARG A 294 5.83 19.38 12.66
C ARG A 294 5.18 18.30 13.54
N ARG A 295 5.97 17.52 14.30
CA ARG A 295 5.50 16.40 15.15
C ARG A 295 4.59 15.43 14.39
N ILE A 296 4.99 15.05 13.19
CA ILE A 296 4.19 14.16 12.35
C ILE A 296 4.14 12.77 12.98
N GLY A 297 2.94 12.33 13.37
CA GLY A 297 2.71 11.02 13.98
C GLY A 297 2.74 9.84 12.99
N ASP A 298 2.73 10.12 11.68
CA ASP A 298 2.64 9.13 10.59
C ASP A 298 3.75 9.32 9.57
N TRP A 299 4.92 8.73 9.81
CA TRP A 299 6.02 8.89 8.87
C TRP A 299 5.86 8.01 7.64
N CYS A 300 5.10 6.92 7.69
CA CYS A 300 4.86 6.14 6.48
C CYS A 300 4.11 6.98 5.45
N ASN A 301 3.05 7.68 5.86
CA ASN A 301 2.24 8.48 4.95
C ASN A 301 2.89 9.82 4.58
N GLU A 302 3.58 10.48 5.52
CA GLU A 302 4.17 11.80 5.26
C GLU A 302 5.58 11.74 4.66
N LEU A 303 6.42 10.81 5.12
CA LEU A 303 7.83 10.74 4.73
C LEU A 303 8.09 9.60 3.74
N PHE A 304 7.69 8.37 4.04
CA PHE A 304 8.08 7.21 3.21
C PHE A 304 7.31 7.13 1.89
N LEU A 305 6.05 7.54 1.83
CA LEU A 305 5.33 7.67 0.55
C LEU A 305 5.95 8.68 -0.41
N SER A 306 6.81 9.59 0.06
CA SER A 306 7.57 10.48 -0.83
C SER A 306 8.59 9.75 -1.72
N CYS A 307 8.96 8.51 -1.36
CA CYS A 307 10.06 7.74 -1.96
C CYS A 307 11.43 8.46 -1.90
N ARG A 308 11.59 9.49 -1.05
CA ARG A 308 12.83 10.28 -0.89
C ARG A 308 13.71 9.77 0.25
N PHE A 309 13.86 8.47 0.33
CA PHE A 309 14.68 7.80 1.33
C PHE A 309 15.23 6.51 0.74
N THR A 310 16.24 5.95 1.37
CA THR A 310 16.78 4.63 1.09
C THR A 310 16.53 3.73 2.29
N ALA A 311 16.20 2.46 2.04
CA ALA A 311 15.91 1.48 3.07
C ALA A 311 16.80 0.25 2.94
N TYR A 312 17.12 -0.37 4.07
CA TYR A 312 17.68 -1.70 4.13
C TYR A 312 16.95 -2.51 5.18
N ARG A 313 16.75 -3.80 4.90
CA ARG A 313 16.30 -4.76 5.90
C ARG A 313 17.08 -6.06 5.78
N ALA A 314 17.42 -6.63 6.93
CA ALA A 314 17.86 -8.01 7.05
C ALA A 314 16.61 -8.90 7.15
N GLY A 315 16.48 -9.84 6.22
CA GLY A 315 15.37 -10.78 6.20
C GLY A 315 14.07 -10.20 5.60
N PRO A 316 12.94 -10.83 5.91
CA PRO A 316 11.69 -10.55 5.23
C PRO A 316 11.02 -9.25 5.70
N TYR A 317 9.85 -8.93 5.13
CA TYR A 317 9.06 -7.77 5.54
C TYR A 317 8.67 -7.88 7.03
N ASN A 318 8.84 -6.79 7.79
CA ASN A 318 8.44 -6.69 9.18
C ASN A 318 7.43 -5.54 9.34
N GLU A 319 6.16 -5.89 9.57
CA GLU A 319 5.06 -4.94 9.70
C GLU A 319 5.17 -4.04 10.95
N TYR A 320 5.81 -4.52 12.01
CA TYR A 320 5.95 -3.79 13.27
C TYR A 320 6.88 -2.59 13.13
N VAL A 321 7.88 -2.66 12.23
CA VAL A 321 8.74 -1.50 11.91
C VAL A 321 7.89 -0.37 11.35
N TYR A 322 6.98 -0.68 10.42
CA TYR A 322 6.09 0.30 9.83
C TYR A 322 4.99 0.74 10.77
N THR A 323 4.46 -0.16 11.60
CA THR A 323 3.50 0.19 12.66
C THR A 323 4.10 1.21 13.61
N PHE A 324 5.37 1.03 14.01
CA PHE A 324 6.09 2.01 14.84
C PHE A 324 6.15 3.38 14.15
N PHE A 325 6.59 3.44 12.89
CA PHE A 325 6.67 4.70 12.14
C PHE A 325 5.30 5.30 11.77
N LYS A 326 4.21 4.53 11.80
CA LYS A 326 2.82 5.02 11.69
C LYS A 326 2.25 5.52 13.02
N SER A 327 2.92 5.22 14.14
CA SER A 327 2.37 5.39 15.50
C SER A 327 3.22 6.29 16.38
N LEU A 328 3.75 7.39 15.82
CA LEU A 328 4.65 8.31 16.54
C LEU A 328 3.89 9.34 17.41
N SER A 329 2.76 8.94 17.98
CA SER A 329 2.01 9.70 18.98
C SER A 329 1.44 8.77 20.05
N LEU A 330 1.17 9.31 21.24
CA LEU A 330 0.59 8.53 22.34
C LEU A 330 -0.73 7.85 21.94
N GLU A 331 -1.61 8.61 21.28
CA GLU A 331 -2.91 8.12 20.81
C GLU A 331 -2.75 6.93 19.84
N ARG A 332 -1.92 7.09 18.81
CA ARG A 332 -1.73 6.06 17.78
C ARG A 332 -1.01 4.83 18.32
N MET A 333 0.02 5.01 19.16
CA MET A 333 0.72 3.89 19.78
C MET A 333 -0.20 3.11 20.73
N THR A 334 -0.99 3.81 21.54
CA THR A 334 -1.96 3.16 22.44
C THR A 334 -3.00 2.37 21.64
N TYR A 335 -3.50 2.93 20.53
CA TYR A 335 -4.41 2.22 19.64
C TYR A 335 -3.78 0.95 19.04
N ALA A 336 -2.54 1.04 18.55
CA ALA A 336 -1.84 -0.09 17.95
C ALA A 336 -1.61 -1.21 18.97
N GLU A 337 -1.17 -0.88 20.18
CA GLU A 337 -0.95 -1.86 21.25
C GLU A 337 -2.25 -2.52 21.71
N ALA A 338 -3.32 -1.74 21.90
CA ALA A 338 -4.65 -2.28 22.24
C ALA A 338 -5.21 -3.17 21.12
N TYR A 339 -4.95 -2.84 19.85
CA TYR A 339 -5.31 -3.69 18.73
C TYR A 339 -4.58 -5.04 18.83
N TYR A 340 -3.25 -5.03 18.99
CA TYR A 340 -2.48 -6.28 19.11
C TYR A 340 -2.92 -7.13 20.30
N GLU A 341 -3.23 -6.50 21.44
CA GLU A 341 -3.78 -7.19 22.60
C GLU A 341 -5.15 -7.83 22.28
N SER A 342 -6.03 -7.13 21.57
CA SER A 342 -7.36 -7.64 21.18
C SER A 342 -7.31 -8.83 20.20
N GLN A 343 -6.25 -8.93 19.38
CA GLN A 343 -6.10 -10.06 18.45
C GLN A 343 -5.60 -11.34 19.15
N MET A 344 -5.12 -11.24 20.40
CA MET A 344 -4.60 -12.38 21.15
C MET A 344 -5.66 -13.16 21.94
N THR A 345 -6.95 -12.81 21.83
CA THR A 345 -8.04 -13.60 22.44
C THR A 345 -8.47 -14.73 21.52
N ASP A 346 -8.30 -15.97 22.01
CA ASP A 346 -8.35 -17.25 21.28
C ASP A 346 -9.75 -17.75 20.84
N ASP A 347 -10.81 -16.92 20.93
CA ASP A 347 -12.19 -17.41 20.84
C ASP A 347 -12.83 -17.14 19.46
N GLU A 348 -13.23 -18.23 18.81
CA GLU A 348 -13.95 -18.39 17.52
C GLU A 348 -13.11 -18.24 16.23
N ILE A 349 -12.37 -19.30 15.90
CA ILE A 349 -11.72 -19.46 14.60
C ILE A 349 -12.64 -20.21 13.64
N ASP A 350 -13.08 -19.50 12.61
CA ASP A 350 -13.69 -20.07 11.41
C ASP A 350 -12.64 -20.81 10.56
N TRP A 351 -13.06 -21.85 9.84
CA TRP A 351 -12.19 -22.69 9.01
C TRP A 351 -12.66 -22.72 7.58
N VAL A 352 -11.73 -22.77 6.63
CA VAL A 352 -12.05 -22.88 5.20
C VAL A 352 -11.11 -23.83 4.47
N THR A 353 -11.51 -24.29 3.29
CA THR A 353 -10.67 -25.11 2.40
C THR A 353 -10.11 -24.24 1.27
N VAL A 354 -8.79 -24.23 1.11
CA VAL A 354 -8.08 -23.54 0.01
C VAL A 354 -7.22 -24.57 -0.69
N ASP A 355 -7.48 -24.81 -1.98
CA ASP A 355 -6.74 -25.78 -2.81
C ASP A 355 -6.49 -27.14 -2.11
N GLY A 356 -7.53 -27.64 -1.44
CA GLY A 356 -7.50 -28.92 -0.72
C GLY A 356 -6.94 -28.88 0.70
N TRP A 357 -6.55 -27.74 1.25
CA TRP A 357 -6.07 -27.59 2.62
C TRP A 357 -7.08 -26.90 3.54
N VAL A 358 -7.32 -27.46 4.73
CA VAL A 358 -8.17 -26.84 5.75
C VAL A 358 -7.32 -25.93 6.63
N VAL A 359 -7.60 -24.64 6.58
CA VAL A 359 -6.88 -23.59 7.31
C VAL A 359 -7.86 -22.68 8.03
N GLU A 360 -7.40 -21.88 8.99
CA GLU A 360 -8.24 -20.80 9.52
C GLU A 360 -8.70 -19.87 8.39
N ALA A 361 -9.95 -19.43 8.43
CA ALA A 361 -10.58 -18.71 7.32
C ALA A 361 -9.93 -17.36 7.02
N ARG A 362 -9.19 -16.81 7.99
CA ARG A 362 -8.67 -15.46 7.99
C ARG A 362 -7.15 -15.49 8.09
N CYS A 363 -6.46 -14.85 7.16
CA CYS A 363 -5.00 -14.73 7.19
C CYS A 363 -4.53 -14.09 8.52
N PRO A 364 -3.55 -14.67 9.23
CA PRO A 364 -3.11 -14.18 10.55
C PRO A 364 -2.41 -12.81 10.50
N HIS A 365 -2.09 -12.29 9.31
CA HIS A 365 -1.56 -10.93 9.11
C HIS A 365 -2.63 -9.85 9.25
N GLN A 366 -3.61 -9.81 8.33
CA GLN A 366 -4.65 -8.77 8.25
C GLN A 366 -6.04 -9.35 7.96
N ARG A 367 -6.27 -10.59 8.37
CA ARG A 367 -7.59 -11.25 8.33
C ARG A 367 -8.23 -11.33 6.93
N ALA A 368 -7.42 -11.32 5.88
CA ALA A 368 -7.89 -11.58 4.51
C ALA A 368 -8.62 -12.93 4.44
N LYS A 369 -9.76 -13.02 3.73
CA LYS A 369 -10.49 -14.29 3.55
C LYS A 369 -9.69 -15.23 2.64
N LEU A 370 -9.09 -16.27 3.22
CA LEU A 370 -8.19 -17.15 2.47
C LEU A 370 -8.91 -17.96 1.39
N GLU A 371 -10.21 -18.17 1.51
CA GLU A 371 -11.04 -18.80 0.47
C GLU A 371 -11.10 -18.00 -0.84
N LEU A 372 -10.96 -16.66 -0.75
CA LEU A 372 -11.07 -15.76 -1.90
C LEU A 372 -9.70 -15.40 -2.46
N VAL A 373 -8.73 -15.16 -1.58
CA VAL A 373 -7.41 -14.63 -1.97
C VAL A 373 -6.26 -15.60 -1.73
N GLY A 374 -6.49 -16.73 -1.07
CA GLY A 374 -5.47 -17.75 -0.86
C GLY A 374 -5.21 -18.54 -2.13
N SER A 375 -3.95 -18.91 -2.36
CA SER A 375 -3.60 -19.93 -3.34
C SER A 375 -2.45 -20.77 -2.81
N VAL A 376 -2.48 -22.07 -3.08
CA VAL A 376 -1.45 -23.02 -2.63
C VAL A 376 -0.54 -23.41 -3.79
N CYS A 377 0.77 -23.34 -3.57
CA CYS A 377 1.80 -23.82 -4.49
C CYS A 377 2.87 -24.54 -3.65
N ASP A 378 3.17 -25.80 -3.97
CA ASP A 378 4.17 -26.62 -3.25
C ASP A 378 4.01 -26.59 -1.71
N ASP A 379 2.79 -26.85 -1.24
CA ASP A 379 2.42 -26.84 0.19
C ASP A 379 2.67 -25.49 0.91
N VAL A 380 2.80 -24.41 0.14
CA VAL A 380 2.83 -23.03 0.64
C VAL A 380 1.55 -22.30 0.28
N LEU A 381 0.80 -21.86 1.29
CA LEU A 381 -0.34 -20.97 1.10
C LEU A 381 0.16 -19.53 0.98
N THR A 382 -0.14 -18.90 -0.15
CA THR A 382 0.09 -17.48 -0.37
C THR A 382 -1.23 -16.71 -0.25
N CYS A 383 -1.32 -15.77 0.70
CA CYS A 383 -2.36 -14.76 0.75
C CYS A 383 -2.10 -13.72 -0.34
N ASN A 384 -2.79 -13.81 -1.49
CA ASN A 384 -2.55 -12.94 -2.64
C ASN A 384 -2.90 -11.47 -2.39
N LEU A 385 -3.62 -11.17 -1.31
CA LEU A 385 -3.95 -9.79 -0.95
C LEU A 385 -2.71 -8.99 -0.50
N HIS A 386 -1.93 -9.58 0.41
CA HIS A 386 -0.78 -8.91 1.05
C HIS A 386 0.56 -9.60 0.76
N GLY A 387 0.54 -10.74 0.08
CA GLY A 387 1.72 -11.51 -0.31
C GLY A 387 2.32 -12.37 0.80
N TRP A 388 1.61 -12.58 1.92
CA TRP A 388 2.11 -13.40 3.03
C TRP A 388 2.06 -14.88 2.67
N GLN A 389 3.13 -15.61 3.03
CA GLN A 389 3.31 -17.00 2.68
C GLN A 389 3.41 -17.85 3.94
N PHE A 390 2.67 -18.95 3.98
CA PHE A 390 2.62 -19.85 5.12
C PHE A 390 2.91 -21.27 4.65
N ASP A 391 3.84 -21.92 5.34
CA ASP A 391 4.08 -23.35 5.21
C ASP A 391 2.85 -24.10 5.74
N LEU A 392 2.23 -24.96 4.92
CA LEU A 392 0.99 -25.65 5.29
C LEU A 392 1.22 -26.86 6.19
N GLU A 393 2.44 -27.41 6.26
CA GLU A 393 2.75 -28.49 7.20
C GLU A 393 2.84 -27.97 8.65
N THR A 394 3.45 -26.80 8.82
CA THR A 394 3.76 -26.24 10.14
C THR A 394 2.89 -25.06 10.53
N GLY A 395 2.31 -24.35 9.57
CA GLY A 395 1.63 -23.07 9.77
C GLY A 395 2.58 -21.87 9.89
N ALA A 396 3.89 -22.09 9.80
CA ALA A 396 4.88 -21.03 9.96
C ALA A 396 4.81 -20.03 8.81
N CYS A 397 4.85 -18.73 9.13
CA CYS A 397 5.03 -17.70 8.13
C CYS A 397 6.44 -17.76 7.54
N LEU A 398 6.55 -17.90 6.23
CA LEU A 398 7.80 -18.05 5.49
C LEU A 398 8.46 -16.71 5.17
N ASN A 399 7.68 -15.63 5.16
CA ASN A 399 8.13 -14.32 4.72
C ASN A 399 7.79 -13.18 5.71
N SER A 400 7.68 -13.51 7.01
CA SER A 400 7.72 -12.57 8.14
C SER A 400 7.75 -13.34 9.47
N GLU A 401 8.33 -12.76 10.52
CA GLU A 401 8.27 -13.34 11.87
C GLU A 401 7.04 -12.81 12.64
N GLY A 402 6.36 -13.68 13.39
CA GLY A 402 5.30 -13.29 14.35
C GLY A 402 3.87 -13.66 13.96
N ALA A 403 3.59 -14.02 12.70
CA ALA A 403 2.30 -14.60 12.31
C ALA A 403 2.42 -16.13 12.16
N HIS A 404 1.35 -16.84 12.54
CA HIS A 404 1.26 -18.29 12.40
C HIS A 404 -0.13 -18.65 11.91
N LEU A 405 -0.19 -19.30 10.75
CA LEU A 405 -1.44 -19.80 10.19
C LEU A 405 -1.83 -21.09 10.91
N ARG A 406 -3.07 -21.18 11.38
CA ARG A 406 -3.57 -22.44 11.93
C ARG A 406 -4.02 -23.36 10.78
N VAL A 407 -3.43 -24.55 10.71
CA VAL A 407 -3.69 -25.53 9.66
C VAL A 407 -4.22 -26.83 10.28
N ARG A 408 -5.30 -27.39 9.73
CA ARG A 408 -5.88 -28.68 10.12
C ARG A 408 -5.41 -29.83 9.24
N GLY A 409 -4.80 -29.54 8.11
CA GLY A 409 -4.25 -30.53 7.18
C GLY A 409 -4.96 -30.54 5.83
N LYS A 410 -4.53 -31.45 4.96
CA LYS A 410 -5.09 -31.64 3.63
C LYS A 410 -6.38 -32.46 3.71
N VAL A 411 -7.43 -32.02 3.01
CA VAL A 411 -8.64 -32.81 2.79
C VAL A 411 -8.27 -33.88 1.77
N ASP A 412 -8.11 -35.11 2.23
CA ASP A 412 -8.07 -36.25 1.32
C ASP A 412 -9.43 -36.33 0.63
N HIS A 413 -9.44 -36.34 -0.72
CA HIS A 413 -10.64 -36.70 -1.46
C HIS A 413 -11.06 -38.09 -1.00
N LEU A 414 -12.14 -38.16 -0.23
CA LEU A 414 -12.92 -39.38 -0.12
C LEU A 414 -13.52 -39.61 -1.51
N ASP A 415 -13.02 -40.64 -2.19
CA ASP A 415 -13.70 -41.26 -3.31
C ASP A 415 -15.16 -41.54 -2.90
N ASP A 416 -16.11 -40.80 -3.49
CA ASP A 416 -17.34 -41.31 -4.12
C ASP A 416 -18.19 -40.18 -4.75
#